data_AF-A0A944TH10-F1
#
_entry.id   AF-A0A944TH10-F1
#
_cell.length_a   1.000
_cell.length_b   1.000
_cell.length_c   1.000
_cell.angle_alpha   90.00
_cell.angle_beta   90.00
_cell.angle_gamma   90.00
#
_symmetry.space_group_name_H-M   'P 1'
#
loop_
_entity.id
_entity.type
_entity.pdbx_description
1 polymer ?
#
loop_
_entity_poly.entity_id
_entity_poly.type
_entity_poly.pdbx_seq_one_letter_code
_entity_poly.pdbx_strand_id
1 'polypeptide(L)'
;MVFVRVGLGDVYANQWSLLADVARKFAGSRARIDQQQNIVCRWVLNESLYDIYQALGTIGFSAGGRETIRDVVACPGMDSYKLGITSSMDLNKALGETLGGMGDLDQLVEKMHIKTSVCPKSCGQHHIASIGFHGAVVKGPGGQDPHTSCSLVDVQLSPWDKG
;
A
#
# COMPACT_ATOMS: atom_id res chain seq x y z
N MET A 1 9.22 -4.91 17.49
CA MET A 1 7.97 -4.78 16.69
C MET A 1 8.34 -5.06 15.25
N VAL A 2 7.54 -5.84 14.54
CA VAL A 2 7.79 -6.21 13.14
C VAL A 2 6.69 -5.64 12.27
N PHE A 3 7.09 -4.98 11.20
CA PHE A 3 6.19 -4.46 10.19
C PHE A 3 6.21 -5.37 8.97
N VAL A 4 5.03 -5.66 8.44
CA VAL A 4 4.84 -6.57 7.33
C VAL A 4 4.14 -5.79 6.21
N ARG A 5 4.86 -5.59 5.11
CA ARG A 5 4.30 -4.97 3.92
C ARG A 5 3.36 -5.95 3.23
N VAL A 6 2.15 -5.50 2.94
CA VAL A 6 1.12 -6.26 2.24
C VAL A 6 0.84 -5.56 0.92
N GLY A 7 1.19 -6.20 -0.19
CA GLY A 7 0.99 -5.63 -1.52
C GLY A 7 -0.48 -5.28 -1.75
N LEU A 8 -0.77 -4.00 -1.98
CA LEU A 8 -2.12 -3.45 -2.20
C LEU A 8 -3.11 -3.70 -1.04
N GLY A 9 -2.63 -4.15 0.12
CA GLY A 9 -3.48 -4.59 1.22
C GLY A 9 -4.18 -5.92 1.01
N ASP A 10 -3.81 -6.69 -0.03
CA ASP A 10 -4.45 -7.96 -0.35
C ASP A 10 -3.90 -9.11 0.52
N VAL A 11 -4.82 -9.82 1.18
CA VAL A 11 -4.52 -11.08 1.89
C VAL A 11 -5.51 -12.14 1.46
N TYR A 12 -5.02 -13.23 0.86
CA TYR A 12 -5.86 -14.32 0.40
C TYR A 12 -6.27 -15.26 1.55
N ALA A 13 -7.37 -15.99 1.37
CA ALA A 13 -7.93 -16.88 2.39
C ALA A 13 -6.93 -17.95 2.89
N ASN A 14 -6.11 -18.50 1.99
CA ASN A 14 -5.07 -19.46 2.35
C ASN A 14 -3.91 -18.84 3.13
N GLN A 15 -3.62 -17.55 2.94
CA GLN A 15 -2.60 -16.81 3.68
C GLN A 15 -3.09 -16.39 5.07
N TRP A 16 -4.39 -16.08 5.22
CA TRP A 16 -4.95 -15.55 6.45
C TRP A 16 -4.78 -16.50 7.65
N SER A 17 -5.07 -17.79 7.46
CA SER A 17 -4.90 -18.79 8.51
C SER A 17 -3.43 -18.95 8.91
N LEU A 18 -2.52 -18.94 7.93
CA LEU A 18 -1.09 -19.06 8.17
C LEU A 18 -0.51 -17.82 8.86
N LEU A 19 -0.96 -16.63 8.48
CA LEU A 19 -0.62 -15.39 9.18
C LEU A 19 -1.07 -15.43 10.65
N ALA A 20 -2.23 -16.01 10.94
CA ALA A 20 -2.69 -16.20 12.31
C ALA A 20 -1.80 -17.18 13.10
N ASP A 21 -1.27 -18.23 12.47
CA ASP A 21 -0.28 -19.12 13.09
C ASP A 21 1.03 -18.39 13.41
N VAL A 22 1.52 -17.56 12.47
CA VAL A 22 2.70 -16.70 12.69
C VAL A 22 2.45 -15.76 13.87
N ALA A 23 1.30 -15.10 13.94
CA ALA A 23 0.96 -14.20 15.04
C ALA A 23 0.85 -14.92 16.39
N ARG A 24 0.28 -16.14 16.42
CA ARG A 24 0.23 -16.99 17.62
C ARG A 24 1.61 -17.36 18.12
N LYS A 25 2.51 -17.74 17.21
CA LYS A 25 3.86 -18.19 17.55
C LYS A 25 4.79 -17.05 17.97
N PHE A 26 4.72 -15.90 17.28
CA PHE A 26 5.76 -14.87 17.40
C PHE A 26 5.26 -13.51 17.93
N ALA A 27 3.96 -13.21 17.89
CA ALA A 27 3.42 -11.87 18.15
C ALA A 27 2.37 -11.83 19.27
N GLY A 28 2.43 -12.78 20.22
CA GLY A 28 1.49 -12.84 21.34
C GLY A 28 0.03 -13.02 20.90
N SER A 29 -0.20 -13.77 19.81
CA SER A 29 -1.52 -14.05 19.23
C SER A 29 -2.28 -12.80 18.77
N ARG A 30 -1.56 -11.72 18.42
CA ARG A 30 -2.15 -10.43 18.02
C ARG A 30 -1.39 -9.80 16.88
N ALA A 31 -2.13 -9.22 15.94
CA ALA A 31 -1.63 -8.34 14.90
C ALA A 31 -2.55 -7.14 14.74
N ARG A 32 -2.07 -6.05 14.15
CA ARG A 32 -2.84 -4.85 13.82
C ARG A 32 -2.67 -4.53 12.34
N ILE A 33 -3.65 -3.86 11.75
CA ILE A 33 -3.55 -3.28 10.41
C ILE A 33 -3.36 -1.78 10.57
N ASP A 34 -2.44 -1.19 9.83
CA ASP A 34 -2.17 0.25 9.85
C ASP A 34 -2.90 1.02 8.73
N GLN A 35 -2.72 2.34 8.68
CA GLN A 35 -3.38 3.21 7.69
C GLN A 35 -2.81 3.07 6.27
N GLN A 36 -1.71 2.32 6.10
CA GLN A 36 -1.11 2.00 4.81
C GLN A 36 -1.49 0.59 4.34
N GLN A 37 -2.51 -0.02 4.97
CA GLN A 37 -2.99 -1.38 4.65
C GLN A 37 -1.96 -2.48 4.98
N ASN A 38 -0.94 -2.16 5.77
CA ASN A 38 0.10 -3.07 6.19
C ASN A 38 -0.20 -3.68 7.56
N ILE A 39 0.52 -4.75 7.91
CA ILE A 39 0.31 -5.50 9.14
C ILE A 39 1.45 -5.24 10.14
N VAL A 40 1.08 -5.08 11.41
CA VAL A 40 1.99 -4.80 12.52
C VAL A 40 1.88 -5.89 13.57
N CYS A 41 3.00 -6.60 13.77
CA CYS A 41 3.18 -7.61 14.80
C CYS A 41 3.94 -7.01 15.99
N ARG A 42 3.25 -6.87 17.12
CA ARG A 42 3.84 -6.36 18.36
C ARG A 42 4.34 -7.52 19.23
N TRP A 43 5.22 -7.21 20.19
CA TRP A 43 5.75 -8.18 21.17
C TRP A 43 6.56 -9.34 20.57
N VAL A 44 7.17 -9.13 19.41
CA VAL A 44 8.14 -10.07 18.81
C VAL A 44 9.47 -9.96 19.55
N LEU A 45 10.01 -11.08 20.01
CA LEU A 45 11.33 -11.18 20.63
C LEU A 45 12.43 -10.94 19.59
N ASN A 46 13.50 -10.24 19.98
CA ASN A 46 14.60 -9.91 19.07
C ASN A 46 15.29 -11.17 18.49
N GLU A 47 15.42 -12.23 19.30
CA GLU A 47 15.99 -13.51 18.88
C GLU A 47 15.13 -14.23 17.81
N SER A 48 13.84 -13.97 17.77
CA SER A 48 12.91 -14.60 16.81
C SER A 48 12.75 -13.82 15.50
N LEU A 49 13.50 -12.73 15.29
CA LEU A 49 13.37 -11.88 14.10
C LEU A 49 13.64 -12.62 12.79
N TYR A 50 14.64 -13.50 12.78
CA TYR A 50 14.94 -14.30 11.60
C TYR A 50 13.87 -15.36 11.34
N ASP A 51 13.37 -16.00 12.40
CA ASP A 51 12.34 -17.04 12.29
C ASP A 51 11.01 -16.50 11.78
N ILE A 52 10.58 -15.34 12.29
CA ILE A 52 9.35 -14.69 11.81
C ILE A 52 9.52 -14.22 10.36
N TYR A 53 10.70 -13.70 9.97
CA TYR A 53 10.98 -13.31 8.60
C TYR A 53 10.87 -14.51 7.64
N GLN A 54 11.47 -15.64 7.99
CA GLN A 54 11.37 -16.88 7.22
C GLN A 54 9.92 -17.36 7.12
N ALA A 55 9.19 -17.39 8.25
CA ALA A 55 7.80 -17.80 8.28
C ALA A 55 6.90 -16.91 7.40
N LEU A 56 7.06 -15.58 7.48
CA LEU A 56 6.36 -14.64 6.60
C LEU A 56 6.75 -14.81 5.12
N GLY A 57 8.01 -15.15 4.84
CA GLY A 57 8.49 -15.47 3.49
C GLY A 57 7.78 -16.66 2.87
N THR A 58 7.51 -17.72 3.64
CA THR A 58 6.78 -18.90 3.14
C THR A 58 5.35 -18.60 2.69
N ILE A 59 4.76 -17.50 3.16
CA ILE A 59 3.39 -17.08 2.83
C ILE A 59 3.34 -15.85 1.91
N GLY A 60 4.49 -15.38 1.43
CA GLY A 60 4.59 -14.26 0.48
C GLY A 60 4.63 -12.86 1.10
N PHE A 61 4.92 -12.73 2.40
CA PHE A 61 4.96 -11.46 3.13
C PHE A 61 6.37 -11.05 3.60
N SER A 62 7.41 -11.39 2.84
CA SER A 62 8.81 -11.01 3.12
C SER A 62 9.28 -9.74 2.41
N ALA A 63 8.41 -9.10 1.61
CA ALA A 63 8.77 -7.90 0.87
C ALA A 63 9.08 -6.73 1.82
N GLY A 64 10.21 -6.05 1.58
CA GLY A 64 10.58 -4.83 2.28
C GLY A 64 9.95 -3.57 1.68
N GLY A 65 10.38 -2.41 2.16
CA GLY A 65 9.98 -1.11 1.61
C GLY A 65 8.64 -0.58 2.11
N ARG A 66 8.22 -0.94 3.33
CA ARG A 66 7.11 -0.23 4.02
C ARG A 66 7.45 1.25 4.13
N GLU A 67 6.44 2.11 4.01
CA GLU A 67 6.58 3.57 4.05
C GLU A 67 7.50 4.14 2.96
N THR A 68 7.75 3.38 1.89
CA THR A 68 8.44 3.89 0.70
C THR A 68 7.45 4.22 -0.42
N ILE A 69 7.93 4.86 -1.48
CA ILE A 69 7.16 5.10 -2.71
C ILE A 69 6.61 3.81 -3.33
N ARG A 70 7.25 2.67 -3.06
CA ARG A 70 6.83 1.34 -3.52
C ARG A 70 5.66 0.77 -2.70
N ASP A 71 5.37 1.34 -1.53
CA ASP A 71 4.29 0.96 -0.64
C ASP A 71 2.98 1.68 -1.02
N VAL A 72 2.44 1.28 -2.17
CA VAL A 72 1.25 1.92 -2.75
C VAL A 72 -0.01 1.52 -1.99
N VAL A 73 -0.75 2.52 -1.51
CA VAL A 73 -2.07 2.32 -0.88
C VAL A 73 -3.16 2.36 -1.93
N ALA A 74 -4.01 1.34 -1.95
CA ALA A 74 -4.99 1.11 -3.00
C ALA A 74 -6.40 1.02 -2.44
N CYS A 75 -7.33 1.84 -2.95
CA CYS A 75 -8.75 1.50 -2.80
C CYS A 75 -9.10 0.35 -3.76
N PRO A 76 -10.08 -0.51 -3.45
CA PRO A 76 -10.42 -1.63 -4.33
C PRO A 76 -11.13 -1.25 -5.65
N GLY A 77 -11.52 0.03 -5.85
CA GLY A 77 -11.99 0.55 -7.15
C GLY A 77 -13.22 -0.14 -7.77
N MET A 78 -13.43 0.06 -9.08
CA MET A 78 -14.53 -0.61 -9.81
C MET A 78 -14.51 -2.13 -9.73
N ASP A 79 -13.36 -2.71 -9.38
CA ASP A 79 -13.14 -4.14 -9.30
C ASP A 79 -14.06 -4.79 -8.24
N SER A 80 -14.49 -4.05 -7.22
CA SER A 80 -15.51 -4.49 -6.26
C SER A 80 -16.49 -3.41 -5.78
N TYR A 81 -16.32 -2.15 -6.22
CA TYR A 81 -17.14 -1.02 -5.80
C TYR A 81 -17.95 -0.42 -6.95
N LYS A 82 -19.28 -0.44 -6.80
CA LYS A 82 -20.25 -0.01 -7.83
C LYS A 82 -20.15 1.45 -8.28
N LEU A 83 -19.52 2.32 -7.47
CA LEU A 83 -19.35 3.75 -7.80
C LEU A 83 -17.90 4.09 -8.16
N GLY A 84 -17.07 3.09 -8.45
CA GLY A 84 -15.77 3.33 -9.05
C GLY A 84 -15.92 3.96 -10.44
N ILE A 85 -14.99 4.84 -10.81
CA ILE A 85 -14.98 5.51 -12.11
C ILE A 85 -13.95 4.85 -13.05
N THR A 86 -12.80 4.43 -12.52
CA THR A 86 -11.74 3.71 -13.24
C THR A 86 -11.46 2.33 -12.60
N SER A 87 -10.52 1.52 -13.10
CA SER A 87 -10.00 0.37 -12.34
C SER A 87 -8.85 0.82 -11.45
N SER A 88 -8.84 0.37 -10.20
CA SER A 88 -7.77 0.69 -9.25
C SER A 88 -6.68 -0.36 -9.34
N MET A 89 -7.06 -1.63 -9.43
CA MET A 89 -6.11 -2.73 -9.33
C MET A 89 -5.13 -2.74 -10.51
N ASP A 90 -5.60 -2.44 -11.73
CA ASP A 90 -4.73 -2.35 -12.90
C ASP A 90 -3.72 -1.20 -12.79
N LEU A 91 -4.17 -0.03 -12.31
CA LEU A 91 -3.30 1.12 -12.06
C LEU A 91 -2.24 0.77 -11.02
N ASN A 92 -2.64 0.17 -9.91
CA ASN A 92 -1.73 -0.17 -8.82
C ASN A 92 -0.73 -1.25 -9.22
N LYS A 93 -1.14 -2.23 -10.04
CA LYS A 93 -0.23 -3.22 -10.63
C LYS A 93 0.80 -2.55 -11.54
N ALA A 94 0.37 -1.67 -12.43
CA ALA A 94 1.27 -0.92 -13.31
C ALA A 94 2.24 -0.03 -12.52
N LEU A 95 1.78 0.61 -11.44
CA LEU A 95 2.63 1.36 -10.51
C LEU A 95 3.66 0.44 -9.84
N GLY A 96 3.24 -0.72 -9.33
CA GLY A 96 4.13 -1.70 -8.72
C GLY A 96 5.22 -2.20 -9.68
N GLU A 97 4.86 -2.51 -10.93
CA GLU A 97 5.80 -2.93 -11.98
C GLU A 97 6.78 -1.80 -12.34
N THR A 98 6.26 -0.58 -12.52
CA THR A 98 7.09 0.60 -12.86
C THR A 98 8.09 0.91 -11.75
N LEU A 99 7.63 0.97 -10.50
CA LEU A 99 8.46 1.28 -9.33
C LEU A 99 9.41 0.13 -8.94
N GLY A 100 9.03 -1.11 -9.25
CA GLY A 100 9.90 -2.28 -9.09
C GLY A 100 11.01 -2.35 -10.14
N GLY A 101 10.78 -1.80 -11.34
CA GLY A 101 11.79 -1.67 -12.39
C GLY A 101 12.72 -0.46 -12.22
N MET A 102 12.35 0.50 -11.37
CA MET A 102 13.22 1.60 -10.97
C MET A 102 14.31 1.07 -10.04
N GLY A 103 15.57 1.36 -10.37
CA GLY A 103 16.73 1.09 -9.51
C GLY A 103 16.71 1.95 -8.24
N ASP A 104 17.88 2.21 -7.68
CA ASP A 104 17.99 3.04 -6.48
C ASP A 104 17.47 4.46 -6.75
N LEU A 105 16.51 4.89 -5.94
CA LEU A 105 15.96 6.24 -5.98
C LEU A 105 16.63 7.12 -4.92
N ASP A 106 16.54 8.43 -5.12
CA ASP A 106 16.96 9.39 -4.10
C ASP A 106 16.18 9.18 -2.79
N GLN A 107 16.84 9.40 -1.65
CA GLN A 107 16.22 9.17 -0.33
C GLN A 107 14.94 9.99 -0.11
N LEU A 108 14.83 11.19 -0.69
CA LEU A 108 13.62 12.00 -0.60
C LEU A 108 12.48 11.41 -1.44
N VAL A 109 12.82 10.85 -2.60
CA VAL A 109 11.86 10.18 -3.50
C VAL A 109 11.37 8.89 -2.85
N GLU A 110 12.26 8.12 -2.21
CA GLU A 110 11.89 6.91 -1.48
C GLU A 110 10.86 7.19 -0.37
N LYS A 111 10.97 8.32 0.33
CA LYS A 111 10.02 8.71 1.40
C LYS A 111 8.66 9.18 0.89
N MET A 112 8.47 9.34 -0.41
CA MET A 112 7.18 9.75 -0.96
C MET A 112 6.13 8.65 -0.80
N HIS A 113 4.87 9.05 -0.69
CA HIS A 113 3.75 8.09 -0.65
C HIS A 113 2.87 8.23 -1.88
N ILE A 114 2.53 7.08 -2.46
CA ILE A 114 1.53 6.99 -3.53
C ILE A 114 0.25 6.42 -2.96
N LYS A 115 -0.88 7.10 -3.19
CA LYS A 115 -2.19 6.58 -2.80
C LYS A 115 -3.22 6.75 -3.91
N THR A 116 -4.01 5.71 -4.15
CA THR A 116 -4.97 5.66 -5.26
C THR A 116 -6.42 5.59 -4.77
N SER A 117 -7.30 6.39 -5.37
CA SER A 117 -8.70 6.53 -4.99
C SER A 117 -9.57 6.72 -6.21
N VAL A 118 -10.15 5.64 -6.69
CA VAL A 118 -10.77 5.58 -8.02
C VAL A 118 -12.18 6.20 -8.10
N CYS A 119 -12.58 6.90 -7.04
CA CYS A 119 -13.74 7.77 -7.03
C CYS A 119 -13.47 8.95 -6.07
N PRO A 120 -14.32 9.99 -6.09
CA PRO A 120 -14.14 11.17 -5.23
C PRO A 120 -14.24 10.88 -3.73
N LYS A 121 -14.64 9.67 -3.31
CA LYS A 121 -14.79 9.30 -1.90
C LYS A 121 -13.47 9.19 -1.14
N SER A 122 -12.34 9.14 -1.85
CA SER A 122 -11.01 9.18 -1.25
C SER A 122 -10.76 8.08 -0.20
N CYS A 123 -11.28 6.86 -0.41
CA CYS A 123 -11.04 5.74 0.52
C CYS A 123 -9.55 5.41 0.70
N GLY A 124 -8.75 5.59 -0.36
CA GLY A 124 -7.29 5.46 -0.30
C GLY A 124 -6.58 6.72 0.19
N GLN A 125 -7.28 7.80 0.55
CA GLN A 125 -6.69 9.05 1.06
C GLN A 125 -5.71 9.74 0.09
N HIS A 126 -6.01 9.75 -1.21
CA HIS A 126 -5.17 10.34 -2.26
C HIS A 126 -4.77 11.82 -2.03
N HIS A 127 -5.57 12.60 -1.31
CA HIS A 127 -5.33 14.01 -1.05
C HIS A 127 -4.20 14.30 -0.03
N ILE A 128 -3.74 13.30 0.73
CA ILE A 128 -2.59 13.43 1.64
C ILE A 128 -1.36 12.65 1.17
N ALA A 129 -1.39 12.15 -0.06
CA ALA A 129 -0.27 11.45 -0.68
C ALA A 129 0.66 12.45 -1.36
N SER A 130 1.97 12.15 -1.44
CA SER A 130 2.88 12.91 -2.31
C SER A 130 2.42 12.84 -3.77
N ILE A 131 1.98 11.64 -4.18
CA ILE A 131 1.36 11.40 -5.49
C ILE A 131 0.00 10.73 -5.26
N GLY A 132 -1.07 11.49 -5.46
CA GLY A 132 -2.44 11.03 -5.37
C GLY A 132 -3.01 10.70 -6.74
N PHE A 133 -3.58 9.52 -6.92
CA PHE A 133 -4.38 9.20 -8.11
C PHE A 133 -5.86 9.19 -7.75
N HIS A 134 -6.69 9.84 -8.55
CA HIS A 134 -8.12 9.76 -8.37
C HIS A 134 -8.93 9.62 -9.66
N GLY A 135 -10.04 8.89 -9.56
CA GLY A 135 -11.00 8.77 -10.66
C GLY A 135 -11.72 10.10 -10.92
N ALA A 136 -11.79 10.49 -12.18
CA ALA A 136 -12.51 11.67 -12.67
C ALA A 136 -13.24 11.32 -13.97
N VAL A 137 -14.25 12.10 -14.31
CA VAL A 137 -14.94 11.99 -15.60
C VAL A 137 -14.61 13.24 -16.39
N VAL A 138 -14.09 13.06 -17.60
CA VAL A 138 -13.72 14.16 -18.49
C VAL A 138 -14.62 14.13 -19.71
N LYS A 139 -14.97 15.30 -20.22
CA LYS A 139 -15.80 15.42 -21.44
C LYS A 139 -14.90 15.35 -22.67
N GLY A 140 -14.98 14.25 -23.41
CA GLY A 140 -14.31 14.04 -24.69
C GLY A 140 -15.22 14.38 -25.89
N PRO A 141 -14.68 14.32 -27.12
CA PRO A 141 -15.45 14.54 -28.35
C PRO A 141 -16.64 13.59 -28.53
N GLY A 142 -16.57 12.39 -27.94
CA GLY A 142 -17.59 11.34 -28.04
C GLY A 142 -18.53 11.21 -26.83
N GLY A 143 -18.35 12.00 -25.76
CA GLY A 143 -19.15 11.86 -24.54
C GLY A 143 -18.36 12.06 -23.25
N GLN A 144 -18.80 11.39 -22.19
CA GLN A 144 -18.11 11.36 -20.91
C GLN A 144 -17.21 10.12 -20.85
N ASP A 145 -15.92 10.34 -20.71
CA ASP A 145 -14.91 9.27 -20.65
C ASP A 145 -14.31 9.19 -19.23
N PRO A 146 -14.15 7.96 -18.68
CA PRO A 146 -13.49 7.78 -17.39
C PRO A 146 -12.00 8.06 -17.53
N HIS A 147 -11.46 8.82 -16.57
CA HIS A 147 -10.06 9.25 -16.56
C HIS A 147 -9.48 9.12 -15.16
N THR A 148 -8.18 8.80 -15.07
CA THR A 148 -7.45 8.85 -13.80
C THR A 148 -6.66 10.15 -13.75
N SER A 149 -7.08 11.06 -12.88
CA SER A 149 -6.34 12.30 -12.59
C SER A 149 -5.22 12.03 -11.59
N CYS A 150 -4.08 12.71 -11.77
CA CYS A 150 -2.95 12.67 -10.85
C CYS A 150 -2.79 14.05 -10.18
N SER A 151 -2.70 14.06 -8.86
CA SER A 151 -2.44 15.24 -8.05
C SER A 151 -1.11 15.08 -7.34
N LEU A 152 -0.23 16.07 -7.50
CA LEU A 152 0.97 16.20 -6.69
C LEU A 152 0.64 17.12 -5.51
N VAL A 153 0.82 16.61 -4.30
CA VAL A 153 0.67 17.42 -3.09
C VAL A 153 2.06 17.66 -2.56
N ASP A 154 2.38 18.94 -2.31
CA ASP A 154 3.59 19.30 -1.57
C ASP A 154 3.41 18.83 -0.12
N VAL A 155 3.75 17.57 0.11
CA VAL A 155 3.83 17.03 1.45
C VAL A 155 5.11 17.62 2.02
N GLN A 156 4.97 18.76 2.71
CA GLN A 156 6.01 19.25 3.60
C GLN A 156 6.47 18.05 4.42
N LEU A 157 7.73 17.63 4.21
CA LEU A 157 8.36 16.61 5.04
C LEU A 157 8.07 16.98 6.49
N SER A 158 7.56 16.01 7.22
CA SER A 158 7.13 16.16 8.60
C SER A 158 8.18 16.98 9.38
N PRO A 159 7.79 17.88 10.30
CA PRO A 159 8.76 18.61 11.13
C PRO A 159 9.74 17.69 11.87
N TRP A 160 9.39 16.41 12.02
CA TRP A 160 10.20 15.35 12.62
C TRP A 160 11.28 14.76 11.70
N ASP A 161 11.28 15.08 10.40
CA ASP A 161 12.32 14.69 9.42
C ASP A 161 13.49 15.69 9.34
N LYS A 162 13.43 16.80 10.08
CA LYS A 162 14.54 17.75 10.22
C LYS A 162 15.41 17.36 11.41
N GLY A 163 16.20 16.30 11.22
CA GLY A 163 17.37 16.00 12.07
C GLY A 163 18.49 16.99 11.82
#